data_AF-A0A8C5PHW8-F1
#
_entry.id   AF-A0A8C5PHW8-F1
#
_cell.length_a   1.000
_cell.length_b   1.000
_cell.length_c   1.000
_cell.angle_alpha   90.00
_cell.angle_beta   90.00
_cell.angle_gamma   90.00
#
_symmetry.space_group_name_H-M   'P 1'
#
loop_
_entity.id
_entity.type
_entity.pdbx_description
1 polymer ?
#
loop_
_entity_poly.entity_id
_entity_poly.type
_entity_poly.pdbx_seq_one_letter_code
_entity_poly.pdbx_strand_id
1 'polypeptide(L)'
;MTVHAHGALYKERGLLTSSGQQIKYAAEIAALLEAVWKPSAVSIMHCRGHQKGHDEIPKGNRRADQAAKAAAKSLLTTDQAKVLLCKQEAQPPMPNYEFYMNWRKFEPKGEFIEIILHKWHNDYELLELNHDYIQWLFPTRSQGRNFYSTPLNPQETRLMINTSEVQQRLRRAYKMMLKFFGVKLMGGCEEDTKVTEVEQAENFASRFDSLTTNSHNNLRITRILRSLGELGAEEYQAPLVRFFLKETLIKNKLPRMKKSVMNIFIPAVRDSQDRQDLLFFGWRYYFPKDEFVWGNHGELARYKAKPVVAALLPAPLSEWTPVYSEKEKKWLSEEQGGYGEDGWFQLKNGQIVLPATLAPEIVRTLHASTHGG
;
A
#
# COMPACT_ATOMS: atom_id res chain seq x y z
N MET A 1 20.32 18.43 -17.46
CA MET A 1 21.24 18.21 -16.32
C MET A 1 21.51 16.73 -16.03
N THR A 2 20.56 15.82 -16.28
CA THR A 2 20.65 14.40 -15.91
C THR A 2 21.82 13.65 -16.55
N VAL A 3 22.03 13.74 -17.87
CA VAL A 3 23.11 12.98 -18.55
C VAL A 3 24.50 13.46 -18.13
N HIS A 4 24.71 14.77 -18.02
CA HIS A 4 26.02 15.32 -17.63
C HIS A 4 26.35 15.08 -16.14
N ALA A 5 25.38 15.24 -15.23
CA ALA A 5 25.63 15.08 -13.79
C ALA A 5 25.61 13.60 -13.36
N HIS A 6 24.63 12.82 -13.83
CA HIS A 6 24.50 11.42 -13.43
C HIS A 6 25.38 10.49 -14.29
N GLY A 7 25.68 10.87 -15.53
CA GLY A 7 26.57 10.09 -16.40
C GLY A 7 28.00 10.02 -15.88
N ALA A 8 28.54 11.14 -15.36
CA ALA A 8 29.85 11.16 -14.71
C ALA A 8 29.87 10.26 -13.47
N LEU A 9 28.86 10.37 -12.61
CA LEU A 9 28.71 9.53 -11.40
C LEU A 9 28.59 8.03 -11.72
N TYR A 10 27.84 7.67 -12.77
CA TYR A 10 27.73 6.26 -13.19
C TYR A 10 29.05 5.72 -13.73
N LYS A 11 29.83 6.53 -14.45
CA LYS A 11 31.15 6.15 -14.94
C LYS A 11 32.16 5.99 -13.80
N GLU A 12 32.20 6.93 -12.85
CA GLU A 12 33.08 6.89 -11.68
C GLU A 12 32.80 5.70 -10.77
N ARG A 13 31.54 5.28 -10.65
CA ARG A 13 31.13 4.12 -9.84
C ARG A 13 31.18 2.78 -10.59
N GLY A 14 31.78 2.74 -11.78
CA GLY A 14 31.90 1.51 -12.57
C GLY A 14 30.56 0.92 -13.02
N LEU A 15 29.54 1.76 -13.20
CA LEU A 15 28.17 1.36 -13.53
C LEU A 15 27.53 0.45 -12.47
N LEU A 16 27.88 0.68 -11.20
CA LEU A 16 27.33 -0.03 -10.04
C LEU A 16 26.38 0.85 -9.21
N THR A 17 25.39 0.21 -8.58
CA THR A 17 24.52 0.82 -7.57
C THR A 17 25.28 1.03 -6.26
N SER A 18 24.69 1.77 -5.30
CA SER A 18 25.25 1.92 -3.96
C SER A 18 25.35 0.60 -3.17
N SER A 19 24.61 -0.42 -3.58
CA SER A 19 24.69 -1.79 -3.03
C SER A 19 25.71 -2.68 -3.76
N GLY A 20 26.47 -2.13 -4.72
CA GLY A 20 27.50 -2.87 -5.48
C GLY A 20 26.96 -3.75 -6.60
N GLN A 21 25.67 -3.65 -6.95
CA GLN A 21 25.08 -4.40 -8.06
C GLN A 21 25.23 -3.65 -9.37
N GLN A 22 25.33 -4.36 -10.49
CA GLN A 22 25.39 -3.72 -11.81
C GLN A 22 24.08 -2.98 -12.12
N ILE A 23 24.18 -1.76 -12.65
CA ILE A 23 23.03 -0.97 -13.09
C ILE A 23 22.40 -1.66 -14.31
N LYS A 24 21.06 -1.72 -14.33
CA LYS A 24 20.30 -2.29 -15.44
C LYS A 24 20.65 -1.55 -16.75
N TYR A 25 21.00 -2.30 -17.81
CA TYR A 25 21.44 -1.79 -19.12
C TYR A 25 22.81 -1.08 -19.14
N ALA A 26 23.77 -1.56 -18.33
CA ALA A 26 25.10 -0.96 -18.20
C ALA A 26 25.82 -0.78 -19.55
N ALA A 27 25.75 -1.77 -20.46
CA ALA A 27 26.42 -1.70 -21.75
C ALA A 27 25.85 -0.60 -22.66
N GLU A 28 24.53 -0.47 -22.70
CA GLU A 28 23.82 0.53 -23.48
C GLU A 28 24.05 1.94 -22.92
N ILE A 29 24.07 2.07 -21.59
CA ILE A 29 24.41 3.32 -20.90
C ILE A 29 25.86 3.72 -21.23
N ALA A 30 26.81 2.79 -21.19
CA ALA A 30 28.20 3.08 -21.54
C ALA A 30 28.32 3.58 -22.99
N ALA A 31 27.68 2.88 -23.95
CA ALA A 31 27.67 3.27 -25.35
C ALA A 31 27.01 4.65 -25.57
N LEU A 32 25.92 4.95 -24.86
CA LEU A 32 25.28 6.27 -24.89
C LEU A 32 26.23 7.36 -24.37
N LEU A 33 26.89 7.13 -23.24
CA LEU A 33 27.81 8.09 -22.63
C LEU A 33 29.00 8.39 -23.55
N GLU A 34 29.49 7.42 -24.31
CA GLU A 34 30.50 7.66 -25.34
C GLU A 34 29.94 8.41 -26.56
N ALA A 35 28.74 8.07 -27.01
CA ALA A 35 28.13 8.66 -28.20
C ALA A 35 27.79 10.15 -28.03
N VAL A 36 27.39 10.56 -26.82
CA VAL A 36 27.00 11.95 -26.51
C VAL A 36 28.13 12.94 -26.74
N TRP A 37 29.41 12.52 -26.66
CA TRP A 37 30.57 13.40 -26.87
C TRP A 37 31.03 13.49 -28.33
N LYS A 38 30.44 12.73 -29.26
CA LYS A 38 30.86 12.73 -30.67
C LYS A 38 30.47 14.01 -31.44
N PRO A 39 29.28 14.62 -31.24
CA PRO A 39 28.92 15.88 -31.89
C PRO A 39 29.66 17.08 -31.28
N SER A 40 29.88 18.13 -32.07
CA SER A 40 30.46 19.40 -31.58
C SER A 40 29.56 20.15 -30.60
N ALA A 41 28.25 19.92 -30.65
CA ALA A 41 27.26 20.38 -29.67
C ALA A 41 26.04 19.45 -29.67
N VAL A 42 25.44 19.20 -28.50
CA VAL A 42 24.25 18.32 -28.37
C VAL A 42 23.29 18.83 -27.29
N SER A 43 21.98 18.73 -27.55
CA SER A 43 20.91 18.98 -26.58
C SER A 43 19.96 17.79 -26.53
N ILE A 44 19.60 17.36 -25.32
CA ILE A 44 18.69 16.23 -25.09
C ILE A 44 17.42 16.78 -24.46
N MET A 45 16.30 16.67 -25.18
CA MET A 45 15.00 17.15 -24.73
C MET A 45 14.03 15.99 -24.58
N HIS A 46 13.29 15.96 -23.47
CA HIS A 46 12.20 15.01 -23.27
C HIS A 46 10.88 15.67 -23.68
N CYS A 47 10.27 15.21 -24.76
CA CYS A 47 8.97 15.64 -25.23
C CYS A 47 7.89 14.63 -24.80
N ARG A 48 6.71 15.08 -24.38
CA ARG A 48 5.60 14.16 -24.04
C ARG A 48 5.19 13.33 -25.26
N GLY A 49 5.04 12.02 -25.06
CA GLY A 49 4.61 11.09 -26.10
C GLY A 49 3.12 11.21 -26.45
N HIS A 50 2.74 10.73 -27.63
CA HIS A 50 1.35 10.56 -28.09
C HIS A 50 0.45 11.80 -28.01
N GLN A 51 1.03 12.99 -28.20
CA GLN A 51 0.26 14.23 -28.28
C GLN A 51 -0.55 14.30 -29.58
N LYS A 52 -1.81 14.76 -29.47
CA LYS A 52 -2.69 15.05 -30.60
C LYS A 52 -2.43 16.49 -31.05
N GLY A 53 -1.99 16.68 -32.29
CA GLY A 53 -1.63 17.99 -32.83
C GLY A 53 -0.84 17.91 -34.14
N HIS A 54 -0.83 19.02 -34.88
CA HIS A 54 -0.11 19.19 -36.14
C HIS A 54 1.24 19.91 -35.99
N ASP A 55 1.62 20.25 -34.76
CA ASP A 55 2.90 20.89 -34.47
C ASP A 55 4.09 19.98 -34.82
N GLU A 56 5.26 20.60 -35.01
CA GLU A 56 6.49 19.90 -35.45
C GLU A 56 6.93 18.80 -34.46
N ILE A 57 6.71 18.98 -33.16
CA ILE A 57 7.08 18.00 -32.12
C ILE A 57 6.27 16.69 -32.23
N PRO A 58 4.92 16.69 -32.20
CA PRO A 58 4.11 15.50 -32.45
C PRO A 58 4.41 14.81 -33.79
N LYS A 59 4.67 15.59 -34.85
CA LYS A 59 5.01 15.08 -36.19
C LYS A 59 6.37 14.36 -36.19
N GLY A 60 7.38 14.93 -35.56
CA GLY A 60 8.69 14.31 -35.37
C GLY A 60 8.60 13.01 -34.58
N ASN A 61 7.86 13.00 -33.47
CA ASN A 61 7.66 11.80 -32.65
C ASN A 61 6.97 10.67 -33.43
N ARG A 62 5.93 10.98 -34.22
CA ARG A 62 5.26 9.98 -35.07
C ARG A 62 6.19 9.36 -36.10
N ARG A 63 7.04 10.18 -36.74
CA ARG A 63 8.02 9.69 -37.72
C ARG A 63 9.07 8.79 -37.07
N ALA A 64 9.59 9.15 -35.90
CA ALA A 64 10.55 8.34 -35.16
C ALA A 64 9.96 6.99 -34.75
N ASP A 65 8.73 6.96 -34.23
CA ASP A 65 8.03 5.72 -33.85
C ASP A 65 7.77 4.81 -35.06
N GLN A 66 7.32 5.39 -36.19
CA GLN A 66 7.12 4.64 -37.44
C GLN A 66 8.43 4.04 -37.96
N ALA A 67 9.53 4.80 -37.94
CA ALA A 67 10.84 4.33 -38.37
C ALA A 67 11.37 3.21 -37.45
N ALA A 68 11.21 3.34 -36.12
CA ALA A 68 11.58 2.29 -35.18
C ALA A 68 10.79 1.00 -35.42
N LYS A 69 9.47 1.10 -35.65
CA LYS A 69 8.61 -0.03 -36.00
C LYS A 69 9.01 -0.69 -37.33
N ALA A 70 9.37 0.10 -38.34
CA ALA A 70 9.82 -0.41 -39.62
C ALA A 70 11.18 -1.12 -39.51
N ALA A 71 12.13 -0.53 -38.78
CA ALA A 71 13.45 -1.12 -38.55
C ALA A 71 13.34 -2.46 -37.80
N ALA A 72 12.53 -2.50 -36.74
CA ALA A 72 12.24 -3.73 -35.98
C ALA A 72 11.62 -4.82 -36.86
N LYS A 73 10.77 -4.45 -37.84
CA LYS A 73 10.20 -5.38 -38.82
C LYS A 73 11.23 -5.84 -39.88
N SER A 74 12.16 -4.97 -40.26
CA SER A 74 13.16 -5.25 -41.32
C SER A 74 14.33 -6.14 -40.87
N LEU A 75 14.63 -6.17 -39.57
CA LEU A 75 15.69 -7.00 -38.98
C LEU A 75 15.34 -8.49 -38.92
N LEU A 76 14.19 -8.90 -39.46
CA LEU A 76 13.66 -10.25 -39.40
C LEU A 76 13.85 -10.96 -40.74
N THR A 77 15.00 -11.63 -40.95
CA THR A 77 15.07 -12.71 -41.95
C THR A 77 14.23 -13.89 -41.46
N THR A 78 13.39 -14.41 -42.34
CA THR A 78 12.17 -15.16 -42.05
C THR A 78 12.38 -16.45 -41.23
N ASP A 79 13.57 -17.07 -41.28
CA ASP A 79 13.87 -18.29 -40.52
C ASP A 79 14.47 -18.04 -39.13
N GLN A 80 15.29 -17.00 -38.97
CA GLN A 80 15.75 -16.58 -37.64
C GLN A 80 14.63 -15.90 -36.86
N ALA A 81 13.71 -15.22 -37.54
CA ALA A 81 12.50 -14.67 -36.94
C ALA A 81 11.62 -15.75 -36.33
N LYS A 82 11.43 -16.92 -36.97
CA LYS A 82 10.65 -18.02 -36.39
C LYS A 82 11.33 -18.64 -35.16
N VAL A 83 12.64 -18.85 -35.20
CA VAL A 83 13.39 -19.42 -34.07
C VAL A 83 13.56 -18.42 -32.92
N LEU A 84 13.68 -17.12 -33.20
CA LEU A 84 13.79 -16.06 -32.21
C LEU A 84 12.41 -15.61 -31.67
N LEU A 85 11.32 -15.67 -32.45
CA LEU A 85 9.95 -15.51 -31.93
C LEU A 85 9.53 -16.71 -31.07
N CYS A 86 10.01 -17.93 -31.36
CA CYS A 86 9.80 -19.09 -30.48
C CYS A 86 10.71 -19.09 -29.25
N LYS A 87 11.72 -18.20 -29.19
CA LYS A 87 12.69 -18.07 -28.09
C LYS A 87 12.74 -16.68 -27.45
N GLN A 88 11.84 -15.77 -27.80
CA GLN A 88 11.41 -14.79 -26.81
C GLN A 88 10.78 -15.64 -25.73
N GLU A 89 11.43 -15.72 -24.57
CA GLU A 89 10.84 -16.28 -23.37
C GLU A 89 9.39 -15.82 -23.37
N ALA A 90 8.45 -16.76 -23.58
CA ALA A 90 7.04 -16.45 -23.47
C ALA A 90 6.93 -15.78 -22.10
N GLN A 91 6.61 -14.48 -22.08
CA GLN A 91 6.53 -13.74 -20.83
C GLN A 91 5.70 -14.61 -19.89
N PRO A 92 6.22 -14.95 -18.70
CA PRO A 92 5.53 -15.90 -17.84
C PRO A 92 4.10 -15.40 -17.70
N PRO A 93 3.08 -16.25 -17.86
CA PRO A 93 1.70 -15.79 -17.87
C PRO A 93 1.46 -14.93 -16.62
N MET A 94 0.81 -13.78 -16.81
CA MET A 94 0.53 -12.81 -15.74
C MET A 94 -0.98 -12.73 -15.49
N PRO A 95 -1.62 -13.85 -15.12
CA PRO A 95 -3.07 -13.95 -15.04
C PRO A 95 -3.66 -13.00 -13.99
N ASN A 96 -2.98 -12.76 -12.87
CA ASN A 96 -3.47 -11.83 -11.87
C ASN A 96 -3.40 -10.39 -12.40
N TYR A 97 -2.30 -10.00 -13.05
CA TYR A 97 -2.21 -8.67 -13.65
C TYR A 97 -3.27 -8.48 -14.76
N GLU A 98 -3.43 -9.45 -15.66
CA GLU A 98 -4.47 -9.43 -16.70
C GLU A 98 -5.88 -9.29 -16.11
N PHE A 99 -6.16 -9.98 -15.00
CA PHE A 99 -7.44 -9.88 -14.30
C PHE A 99 -7.66 -8.47 -13.75
N TYR A 100 -6.65 -7.89 -13.09
CA TYR A 100 -6.73 -6.51 -12.59
C TYR A 100 -6.74 -5.45 -13.70
N MET A 101 -6.16 -5.73 -14.85
CA MET A 101 -6.29 -4.88 -16.05
C MET A 101 -7.64 -5.04 -16.74
N ASN A 102 -8.52 -5.89 -16.19
CA ASN A 102 -9.85 -6.18 -16.74
C ASN A 102 -9.79 -6.81 -18.15
N TRP A 103 -8.69 -7.48 -18.48
CA TRP A 103 -8.49 -8.16 -19.77
C TRP A 103 -8.95 -9.61 -19.75
N ARG A 104 -9.19 -10.16 -18.57
CA ARG A 104 -9.76 -11.50 -18.40
C ARG A 104 -10.75 -11.55 -17.25
N LYS A 105 -11.60 -12.57 -17.31
CA LYS A 105 -12.43 -12.99 -16.19
C LYS A 105 -11.60 -13.84 -15.23
N PHE A 106 -12.01 -13.88 -13.97
CA PHE A 106 -11.50 -14.94 -13.11
C PHE A 106 -12.08 -16.29 -13.52
N GLU A 107 -11.31 -17.34 -13.33
CA GLU A 107 -11.67 -18.71 -13.70
C GLU A 107 -12.07 -19.53 -12.45
N PRO A 108 -12.91 -20.58 -12.61
CA PRO A 108 -13.37 -21.19 -13.87
C PRO A 108 -14.65 -20.60 -14.48
N LYS A 109 -15.56 -20.03 -13.68
CA LYS A 109 -16.85 -19.47 -14.14
C LYS A 109 -17.09 -18.08 -13.54
N GLY A 110 -16.07 -17.24 -13.61
CA GLY A 110 -16.09 -15.93 -12.99
C GLY A 110 -16.47 -14.79 -13.93
N GLU A 111 -16.23 -13.59 -13.43
CA GLU A 111 -16.46 -12.35 -14.17
C GLU A 111 -15.23 -11.44 -14.20
N PHE A 112 -15.31 -10.39 -15.00
CA PHE A 112 -14.34 -9.30 -15.04
C PHE A 112 -14.33 -8.52 -13.72
N ILE A 113 -13.15 -8.03 -13.30
CA ILE A 113 -12.99 -7.32 -12.03
C ILE A 113 -13.92 -6.11 -11.91
N GLU A 114 -14.15 -5.35 -12.99
CA GLU A 114 -15.06 -4.20 -12.96
C GLU A 114 -16.51 -4.62 -12.71
N ILE A 115 -16.95 -5.76 -13.25
CA ILE A 115 -18.30 -6.28 -13.02
C ILE A 115 -18.46 -6.70 -11.56
N ILE A 116 -17.45 -7.35 -10.98
CA ILE A 116 -17.45 -7.75 -9.57
C ILE A 116 -17.53 -6.51 -8.68
N LEU A 117 -16.61 -5.56 -8.87
CA LEU A 117 -16.52 -4.36 -8.04
C LEU A 117 -17.76 -3.46 -8.17
N HIS A 118 -18.43 -3.46 -9.33
CA HIS A 118 -19.63 -2.66 -9.54
C HIS A 118 -20.91 -3.38 -9.09
N LYS A 119 -21.08 -4.66 -9.40
CA LYS A 119 -22.35 -5.38 -9.17
C LYS A 119 -22.39 -6.15 -7.86
N TRP A 120 -21.26 -6.70 -7.39
CA TRP A 120 -21.26 -7.61 -6.24
C TRP A 120 -21.07 -6.89 -4.90
N HIS A 121 -20.78 -5.57 -4.92
CA HIS A 121 -20.34 -4.83 -3.75
C HIS A 121 -21.34 -4.74 -2.58
N ASN A 122 -22.62 -5.04 -2.84
CA ASN A 122 -23.69 -5.14 -1.82
C ASN A 122 -24.38 -6.51 -1.83
N ASP A 123 -23.92 -7.45 -2.66
CA ASP A 123 -24.51 -8.79 -2.80
C ASP A 123 -23.75 -9.77 -1.89
N TYR A 124 -24.07 -9.71 -0.60
CA TYR A 124 -23.36 -10.51 0.40
C TYR A 124 -23.69 -12.00 0.32
N GLU A 125 -24.85 -12.37 -0.22
CA GLU A 125 -25.20 -13.78 -0.43
C GLU A 125 -24.33 -14.38 -1.54
N LEU A 126 -24.17 -13.67 -2.66
CA LEU A 126 -23.27 -14.08 -3.74
C LEU A 126 -21.82 -14.20 -3.27
N LEU A 127 -21.35 -13.22 -2.47
CA LEU A 127 -20.00 -13.26 -1.89
C LEU A 127 -19.83 -14.38 -0.86
N GLU A 128 -20.89 -14.80 -0.15
CA GLU A 128 -20.82 -15.93 0.76
C GLU A 128 -20.79 -17.26 -0.02
N LEU A 129 -21.64 -17.43 -1.03
CA LEU A 129 -21.79 -18.65 -1.83
C LEU A 129 -20.63 -18.91 -2.79
N ASN A 130 -20.09 -17.88 -3.42
CA ASN A 130 -18.97 -18.01 -4.35
C ASN A 130 -17.64 -17.84 -3.61
N HIS A 131 -16.76 -18.84 -3.65
CA HIS A 131 -15.45 -18.76 -3.00
C HIS A 131 -14.28 -18.56 -3.97
N ASP A 132 -14.51 -18.64 -5.28
CA ASP A 132 -13.45 -18.64 -6.29
C ASP A 132 -12.88 -17.25 -6.55
N TYR A 133 -13.70 -16.22 -6.35
CA TYR A 133 -13.34 -14.82 -6.62
C TYR A 133 -12.22 -14.31 -5.71
N ILE A 134 -12.18 -14.76 -4.44
CA ILE A 134 -11.23 -14.21 -3.46
C ILE A 134 -9.81 -14.39 -3.97
N GLN A 135 -9.58 -15.48 -4.71
CA GLN A 135 -8.30 -15.87 -5.25
C GLN A 135 -7.68 -14.86 -6.20
N TRP A 136 -8.56 -14.31 -7.02
CA TRP A 136 -8.22 -13.33 -8.02
C TRP A 136 -8.24 -11.90 -7.48
N LEU A 137 -9.16 -11.58 -6.54
CA LEU A 137 -9.22 -10.24 -5.93
C LEU A 137 -8.10 -9.93 -4.94
N PHE A 138 -7.42 -10.95 -4.39
CA PHE A 138 -6.36 -10.77 -3.41
C PHE A 138 -5.24 -11.80 -3.63
N PRO A 139 -4.57 -11.77 -4.79
CA PRO A 139 -3.59 -12.79 -5.16
C PRO A 139 -2.40 -12.78 -4.17
N THR A 140 -1.82 -13.95 -3.95
CA THR A 140 -0.69 -14.15 -3.03
C THR A 140 0.41 -14.97 -3.69
N ARG A 141 1.66 -14.93 -3.18
CA ARG A 141 2.78 -15.78 -3.63
C ARG A 141 2.63 -17.26 -3.28
N SER A 142 1.63 -17.62 -2.49
CA SER A 142 1.26 -19.01 -2.20
C SER A 142 0.02 -19.42 -2.98
N GLN A 143 0.01 -20.66 -3.47
CA GLN A 143 -1.15 -21.26 -4.14
C GLN A 143 -2.35 -21.33 -3.20
N GLY A 144 -3.53 -20.97 -3.70
CA GLY A 144 -4.80 -21.11 -2.99
C GLY A 144 -5.61 -22.33 -3.44
N ARG A 145 -6.83 -22.46 -2.92
CA ARG A 145 -7.79 -23.54 -3.27
C ARG A 145 -8.33 -23.52 -4.71
N ASN A 146 -8.27 -22.37 -5.39
CA ASN A 146 -8.70 -22.21 -6.77
C ASN A 146 -7.43 -22.38 -7.61
N PHE A 147 -7.27 -23.56 -8.21
CA PHE A 147 -6.09 -23.90 -9.00
C PHE A 147 -5.93 -23.09 -10.29
N TYR A 148 -6.97 -22.36 -10.71
CA TYR A 148 -6.90 -21.45 -11.85
C TYR A 148 -6.25 -20.10 -11.50
N SER A 149 -6.28 -19.70 -10.22
CA SER A 149 -5.51 -18.54 -9.75
C SER A 149 -4.08 -19.00 -9.47
N THR A 150 -3.13 -18.46 -10.22
CA THR A 150 -1.72 -18.78 -10.02
C THR A 150 -1.11 -17.89 -8.94
N PRO A 151 -0.05 -18.36 -8.24
CA PRO A 151 0.63 -17.54 -7.26
C PRO A 151 1.28 -16.31 -7.92
N LEU A 152 1.36 -15.19 -7.19
CA LEU A 152 2.01 -13.98 -7.67
C LEU A 152 3.48 -14.26 -7.98
N ASN A 153 3.88 -13.99 -9.23
CA ASN A 153 5.29 -14.03 -9.60
C ASN A 153 5.95 -12.65 -9.38
N PRO A 154 7.30 -12.57 -9.23
CA PRO A 154 7.98 -11.31 -8.93
C PRO A 154 7.83 -10.22 -10.01
N GLN A 155 7.64 -10.60 -11.27
CA GLN A 155 7.42 -9.64 -12.35
C GLN A 155 6.00 -9.07 -12.30
N GLU A 156 5.01 -9.94 -12.19
CA GLU A 156 3.59 -9.59 -12.03
C GLU A 156 3.39 -8.69 -10.79
N THR A 157 3.99 -9.06 -9.65
CA THR A 157 3.97 -8.26 -8.42
C THR A 157 4.47 -6.83 -8.67
N ARG A 158 5.63 -6.69 -9.34
CA ARG A 158 6.21 -5.38 -9.65
C ARG A 158 5.31 -4.56 -10.56
N LEU A 159 4.69 -5.16 -11.56
CA LEU A 159 3.75 -4.46 -12.45
C LEU A 159 2.52 -3.99 -11.68
N MET A 160 1.94 -4.86 -10.84
CA MET A 160 0.77 -4.53 -10.04
C MET A 160 1.03 -3.41 -9.02
N ILE A 161 2.21 -3.40 -8.38
CA ILE A 161 2.62 -2.31 -7.46
C ILE A 161 2.71 -0.98 -8.23
N ASN A 162 3.33 -0.98 -9.42
CA ASN A 162 3.64 0.25 -10.15
C ASN A 162 2.51 0.73 -11.09
N THR A 163 1.35 0.07 -11.10
CA THR A 163 0.21 0.44 -11.95
C THR A 163 -0.90 1.07 -11.11
N SER A 164 -1.12 2.37 -11.24
CA SER A 164 -2.13 3.11 -10.46
C SER A 164 -3.54 2.54 -10.60
N GLU A 165 -3.92 2.12 -11.81
CA GLU A 165 -5.20 1.48 -12.10
C GLU A 165 -5.41 0.19 -11.29
N VAL A 166 -4.36 -0.64 -11.17
CA VAL A 166 -4.37 -1.87 -10.37
C VAL A 166 -4.55 -1.54 -8.89
N GLN A 167 -3.83 -0.53 -8.40
CA GLN A 167 -3.93 -0.06 -7.01
C GLN A 167 -5.32 0.50 -6.67
N GLN A 168 -5.95 1.23 -7.60
CA GLN A 168 -7.33 1.69 -7.44
C GLN A 168 -8.31 0.52 -7.32
N ARG A 169 -8.17 -0.51 -8.17
CA ARG A 169 -9.01 -1.71 -8.11
C ARG A 169 -8.77 -2.53 -6.85
N LEU A 170 -7.52 -2.62 -6.38
CA LEU A 170 -7.17 -3.25 -5.10
C LEU A 170 -7.88 -2.54 -3.94
N ARG A 171 -7.86 -1.20 -3.90
CA ARG A 171 -8.58 -0.40 -2.88
C ARG A 171 -10.09 -0.61 -2.95
N ARG A 172 -10.67 -0.64 -4.15
CA ARG A 172 -12.12 -0.93 -4.34
C ARG A 172 -12.48 -2.33 -3.88
N ALA A 173 -11.67 -3.34 -4.21
CA ALA A 173 -11.85 -4.72 -3.73
C ALA A 173 -11.75 -4.80 -2.20
N TYR A 174 -10.78 -4.11 -1.61
CA TYR A 174 -10.63 -4.02 -0.16
C TYR A 174 -11.86 -3.40 0.50
N LYS A 175 -12.32 -2.24 0.02
CA LYS A 175 -13.54 -1.57 0.52
C LYS A 175 -14.78 -2.48 0.42
N MET A 176 -14.94 -3.19 -0.69
CA MET A 176 -16.02 -4.16 -0.86
C MET A 176 -15.95 -5.28 0.19
N MET A 177 -14.76 -5.87 0.40
CA MET A 177 -14.60 -6.93 1.39
C MET A 177 -14.79 -6.44 2.82
N LEU A 178 -14.36 -5.23 3.15
CA LEU A 178 -14.65 -4.63 4.45
C LEU A 178 -16.16 -4.56 4.71
N LYS A 179 -16.94 -4.05 3.75
CA LYS A 179 -18.42 -3.99 3.87
C LYS A 179 -19.04 -5.38 4.07
N PHE A 180 -18.53 -6.38 3.36
CA PHE A 180 -18.94 -7.78 3.51
C PHE A 180 -18.66 -8.32 4.92
N PHE A 181 -17.60 -7.86 5.57
CA PHE A 181 -17.29 -8.17 6.98
C PHE A 181 -17.99 -7.25 8.00
N GLY A 182 -18.84 -6.32 7.55
CA GLY A 182 -19.48 -5.32 8.44
C GLY A 182 -18.51 -4.23 8.92
N VAL A 183 -17.39 -4.03 8.23
CA VAL A 183 -16.39 -3.00 8.55
C VAL A 183 -16.49 -1.87 7.51
N LYS A 184 -16.36 -0.62 7.94
CA LYS A 184 -16.28 0.55 7.04
C LYS A 184 -14.89 1.18 7.12
N LEU A 185 -14.38 1.62 5.98
CA LEU A 185 -13.22 2.51 5.93
C LEU A 185 -13.71 3.92 6.28
N MET A 186 -13.04 4.57 7.21
CA MET A 186 -13.34 5.96 7.60
C MET A 186 -12.86 6.88 6.49
N GLY A 187 -13.63 7.91 6.15
CA GLY A 187 -13.29 8.82 5.05
C GLY A 187 -13.50 8.20 3.66
N GLY A 188 -14.16 8.94 2.77
CA GLY A 188 -14.44 8.45 1.42
C GLY A 188 -15.51 9.24 0.70
N CYS A 189 -15.19 10.50 0.42
CA CYS A 189 -15.88 11.29 -0.62
C CYS A 189 -14.91 11.75 -1.74
N GLU A 190 -13.59 11.77 -1.49
CA GLU A 190 -12.59 12.29 -2.42
C GLU A 190 -11.44 11.29 -2.64
N GLU A 191 -10.97 11.19 -3.89
CA GLU A 191 -9.99 10.19 -4.36
C GLU A 191 -8.57 10.37 -3.81
N ASP A 192 -8.27 11.51 -3.17
CA ASP A 192 -6.90 11.90 -2.82
C ASP A 192 -6.56 11.83 -1.31
N THR A 193 -7.54 11.60 -0.43
CA THR A 193 -7.25 11.46 1.01
C THR A 193 -6.98 10.00 1.36
N LYS A 194 -5.71 9.68 1.66
CA LYS A 194 -5.26 8.35 2.07
C LYS A 194 -5.75 8.01 3.49
N VAL A 195 -7.04 7.72 3.64
CA VAL A 195 -7.60 7.27 4.91
C VAL A 195 -7.54 5.74 5.00
N THR A 196 -6.97 5.26 6.09
CA THR A 196 -6.68 3.84 6.32
C THR A 196 -7.42 3.28 7.54
N GLU A 197 -7.95 4.16 8.38
CA GLU A 197 -8.70 3.82 9.59
C GLU A 197 -10.03 3.13 9.28
N VAL A 198 -10.43 2.20 10.15
CA VAL A 198 -11.64 1.41 9.97
C VAL A 198 -12.51 1.38 11.22
N GLU A 199 -13.83 1.29 11.04
CA GLU A 199 -14.83 1.23 12.10
C GLU A 199 -15.92 0.20 11.80
N GLN A 200 -16.80 -0.03 12.78
CA GLN A 200 -18.01 -0.83 12.58
C GLN A 200 -18.92 -0.13 11.56
N ALA A 201 -19.39 -0.87 10.55
CA ALA A 201 -20.39 -0.38 9.60
C ALA A 201 -21.81 -0.45 10.19
N GLU A 202 -22.78 0.19 9.55
CA GLU A 202 -24.19 0.16 10.00
C GLU A 202 -24.77 -1.27 9.95
N ASN A 203 -24.36 -2.07 8.97
CA ASN A 203 -24.72 -3.48 8.84
C ASN A 203 -23.88 -4.42 9.72
N PHE A 204 -23.10 -3.89 10.68
CA PHE A 204 -22.17 -4.69 11.48
C PHE A 204 -22.89 -5.83 12.21
N ALA A 205 -24.06 -5.57 12.81
CA ALA A 205 -24.78 -6.58 13.60
C ALA A 205 -25.15 -7.85 12.82
N SER A 206 -25.64 -7.72 11.58
CA SER A 206 -26.05 -8.89 10.76
C SER A 206 -24.87 -9.62 10.12
N ARG A 207 -23.77 -8.93 9.81
CA ARG A 207 -22.56 -9.55 9.25
C ARG A 207 -21.68 -10.23 10.31
N PHE A 208 -21.84 -9.83 11.56
CA PHE A 208 -21.10 -10.33 12.70
C PHE A 208 -21.27 -11.84 12.93
N ASP A 209 -22.51 -12.33 12.80
CA ASP A 209 -22.82 -13.75 12.94
C ASP A 209 -22.13 -14.57 11.84
N SER A 210 -22.06 -14.07 10.61
CA SER A 210 -21.29 -14.73 9.53
C SER A 210 -19.80 -14.83 9.87
N LEU A 211 -19.19 -13.78 10.44
CA LEU A 211 -17.77 -13.81 10.86
C LEU A 211 -17.48 -14.82 11.97
N THR A 212 -18.43 -15.08 12.86
CA THR A 212 -18.25 -16.02 14.00
C THR A 212 -18.62 -17.46 13.66
N THR A 213 -19.55 -17.67 12.73
CA THR A 213 -20.02 -18.99 12.31
C THR A 213 -19.17 -19.58 11.20
N ASN A 214 -18.71 -18.76 10.24
CA ASN A 214 -18.01 -19.22 9.05
C ASN A 214 -16.50 -19.05 9.17
N SER A 215 -15.82 -20.10 9.66
CA SER A 215 -14.37 -20.09 9.87
C SER A 215 -13.54 -19.80 8.60
N HIS A 216 -14.11 -20.03 7.41
CA HIS A 216 -13.47 -19.71 6.14
C HIS A 216 -13.29 -18.19 5.94
N ASN A 217 -14.06 -17.33 6.63
CA ASN A 217 -13.86 -15.89 6.60
C ASN A 217 -12.52 -15.49 7.23
N ASN A 218 -12.01 -16.25 8.21
CA ASN A 218 -10.64 -16.06 8.71
C ASN A 218 -9.59 -16.33 7.62
N LEU A 219 -9.82 -17.33 6.76
CA LEU A 219 -8.94 -17.63 5.62
C LEU A 219 -9.01 -16.51 4.58
N ARG A 220 -10.19 -15.96 4.30
CA ARG A 220 -10.37 -14.80 3.40
C ARG A 220 -9.65 -13.57 3.94
N ILE A 221 -9.81 -13.22 5.21
CA ILE A 221 -9.13 -12.07 5.86
C ILE A 221 -7.61 -12.27 5.85
N THR A 222 -7.13 -13.48 6.18
CA THR A 222 -5.69 -13.81 6.12
C THR A 222 -5.13 -13.52 4.73
N ARG A 223 -5.87 -13.91 3.70
CA ARG A 223 -5.44 -13.76 2.31
C ARG A 223 -5.45 -12.31 1.85
N ILE A 224 -6.46 -11.53 2.26
CA ILE A 224 -6.51 -10.08 2.06
C ILE A 224 -5.28 -9.42 2.69
N LEU A 225 -5.00 -9.70 3.97
CA LEU A 225 -3.84 -9.13 4.66
C LEU A 225 -2.53 -9.45 3.94
N ARG A 226 -2.32 -10.71 3.53
CA ARG A 226 -1.11 -11.10 2.79
C ARG A 226 -1.00 -10.39 1.45
N SER A 227 -2.09 -10.34 0.68
CA SER A 227 -2.12 -9.70 -0.63
C SER A 227 -1.83 -8.19 -0.54
N LEU A 228 -2.41 -7.50 0.45
CA LEU A 228 -2.12 -6.08 0.71
C LEU A 228 -0.62 -5.84 0.92
N GLY A 229 0.03 -6.66 1.76
CA GLY A 229 1.48 -6.56 2.00
C GLY A 229 2.35 -7.05 0.83
N GLU A 230 1.83 -7.86 -0.09
CA GLU A 230 2.56 -8.28 -1.29
C GLU A 230 2.44 -7.26 -2.43
N LEU A 231 1.36 -6.50 -2.46
CA LEU A 231 1.02 -5.52 -3.50
C LEU A 231 1.30 -4.06 -3.09
N GLY A 232 2.06 -3.83 -2.02
CA GLY A 232 2.54 -2.50 -1.61
C GLY A 232 1.46 -1.60 -1.00
N ALA A 233 0.46 -2.20 -0.36
CA ALA A 233 -0.64 -1.53 0.31
C ALA A 233 -0.62 -1.85 1.83
N GLU A 234 0.57 -1.87 2.42
CA GLU A 234 0.82 -2.23 3.82
C GLU A 234 0.01 -1.37 4.81
N GLU A 235 -0.26 -0.12 4.44
CA GLU A 235 -0.96 0.87 5.27
C GLU A 235 -2.37 0.45 5.70
N TYR A 236 -2.99 -0.51 5.01
CA TYR A 236 -4.32 -1.04 5.36
C TYR A 236 -4.28 -2.22 6.32
N GLN A 237 -3.11 -2.85 6.50
CA GLN A 237 -2.99 -4.06 7.31
C GLN A 237 -3.20 -3.75 8.79
N ALA A 238 -2.42 -2.80 9.34
CA ALA A 238 -2.42 -2.55 10.78
C ALA A 238 -3.76 -2.03 11.32
N PRO A 239 -4.45 -1.07 10.67
CA PRO A 239 -5.77 -0.61 11.11
C PRO A 239 -6.80 -1.75 11.17
N LEU A 240 -6.81 -2.62 10.16
CA LEU A 240 -7.73 -3.76 10.12
C LEU A 240 -7.43 -4.78 11.23
N VAL A 241 -6.16 -5.12 11.46
CA VAL A 241 -5.79 -6.05 12.54
C VAL A 241 -6.10 -5.44 13.90
N ARG A 242 -5.85 -4.14 14.09
CA ARG A 242 -6.20 -3.42 15.33
C ARG A 242 -7.71 -3.42 15.58
N PHE A 243 -8.52 -3.29 14.54
CA PHE A 243 -9.97 -3.42 14.64
C PHE A 243 -10.37 -4.79 15.19
N PHE A 244 -9.88 -5.87 14.59
CA PHE A 244 -10.20 -7.22 15.09
C PHE A 244 -9.64 -7.48 16.50
N LEU A 245 -8.48 -6.93 16.87
CA LEU A 245 -7.98 -7.00 18.25
C LEU A 245 -8.94 -6.33 19.25
N LYS A 246 -9.49 -5.15 18.92
CA LYS A 246 -10.49 -4.48 19.78
C LYS A 246 -11.77 -5.31 19.92
N GLU A 247 -12.29 -5.84 18.81
CA GLU A 247 -13.53 -6.65 18.81
C GLU A 247 -13.36 -7.99 19.54
N THR A 248 -12.16 -8.57 19.51
CA THR A 248 -11.86 -9.87 20.14
C THR A 248 -11.47 -9.74 21.62
N LEU A 249 -10.58 -8.81 21.97
CA LEU A 249 -9.97 -8.74 23.32
C LEU A 249 -10.70 -7.78 24.26
N ILE A 250 -11.26 -6.68 23.75
CA ILE A 250 -11.90 -5.66 24.59
C ILE A 250 -13.41 -5.86 24.61
N LYS A 251 -14.03 -5.93 23.43
CA LYS A 251 -15.50 -6.04 23.32
C LYS A 251 -15.99 -7.48 23.47
N ASN A 252 -15.08 -8.46 23.43
CA ASN A 252 -15.36 -9.90 23.51
C ASN A 252 -16.46 -10.38 22.56
N LYS A 253 -16.60 -9.74 21.39
CA LYS A 253 -17.64 -10.09 20.44
C LYS A 253 -17.18 -11.24 19.53
N LEU A 254 -15.90 -11.30 19.16
CA LEU A 254 -15.35 -12.27 18.19
C LEU A 254 -14.47 -13.38 18.84
N PRO A 255 -14.89 -14.09 19.90
CA PRO A 255 -14.00 -14.96 20.66
C PRO A 255 -13.36 -16.07 19.81
N ARG A 256 -14.08 -16.60 18.80
CA ARG A 256 -13.55 -17.62 17.88
C ARG A 256 -12.45 -17.09 16.94
N MET A 257 -12.41 -15.79 16.69
CA MET A 257 -11.39 -15.17 15.84
C MET A 257 -10.10 -14.86 16.63
N LYS A 258 -10.17 -14.77 17.96
CA LYS A 258 -9.04 -14.42 18.85
C LYS A 258 -7.74 -15.16 18.47
N LYS A 259 -7.81 -16.48 18.28
CA LYS A 259 -6.66 -17.31 17.88
C LYS A 259 -6.10 -16.93 16.51
N SER A 260 -6.96 -16.67 15.52
CA SER A 260 -6.56 -16.25 14.17
C SER A 260 -5.92 -14.87 14.18
N VAL A 261 -6.46 -13.92 14.95
CA VAL A 261 -5.89 -12.57 15.07
C VAL A 261 -4.46 -12.65 15.59
N MET A 262 -4.24 -13.40 16.67
CA MET A 262 -2.93 -13.52 17.31
C MET A 262 -1.93 -14.32 16.48
N ASN A 263 -2.32 -15.49 15.94
CA ASN A 263 -1.40 -16.41 15.27
C ASN A 263 -1.16 -16.11 13.79
N ILE A 264 -2.08 -15.38 13.14
CA ILE A 264 -2.08 -15.27 11.68
C ILE A 264 -2.15 -13.81 11.25
N PHE A 265 -3.04 -13.01 11.82
CA PHE A 265 -3.26 -11.64 11.32
C PHE A 265 -2.13 -10.70 11.73
N ILE A 266 -1.69 -10.73 13.00
CA ILE A 266 -0.54 -9.93 13.45
C ILE A 266 0.73 -10.29 12.66
N PRO A 267 1.12 -11.58 12.50
CA PRO A 267 2.30 -11.93 11.71
C PRO A 267 2.20 -11.58 10.22
N ALA A 268 0.99 -11.45 9.67
CA ALA A 268 0.80 -11.05 8.27
C ALA A 268 1.09 -9.56 8.02
N VAL A 269 1.09 -8.71 9.06
CA VAL A 269 1.45 -7.30 8.95
C VAL A 269 2.92 -7.18 8.61
N ARG A 270 3.20 -6.52 7.47
CA ARG A 270 4.54 -6.47 6.89
C ARG A 270 5.44 -5.49 7.64
N ASP A 271 4.92 -4.31 7.93
CA ASP A 271 5.64 -3.30 8.71
C ASP A 271 5.96 -3.84 10.11
N SER A 272 7.24 -3.79 10.47
CA SER A 272 7.72 -4.35 11.74
C SER A 272 7.28 -3.54 12.95
N GLN A 273 7.13 -2.23 12.79
CA GLN A 273 6.73 -1.32 13.85
C GLN A 273 5.25 -1.49 14.15
N ASP A 274 4.40 -1.49 13.12
CA ASP A 274 2.97 -1.78 13.25
C ASP A 274 2.73 -3.15 13.88
N ARG A 275 3.49 -4.17 13.43
CA ARG A 275 3.40 -5.52 14.02
C ARG A 275 3.75 -5.53 15.51
N GLN A 276 4.77 -4.77 15.92
CA GLN A 276 5.15 -4.64 17.33
C GLN A 276 4.08 -3.89 18.13
N ASP A 277 3.51 -2.82 17.59
CA ASP A 277 2.42 -2.06 18.22
C ASP A 277 1.16 -2.92 18.40
N LEU A 278 0.85 -3.78 17.44
CA LEU A 278 -0.25 -4.74 17.52
C LEU A 278 0.03 -5.86 18.52
N LEU A 279 1.26 -6.38 18.59
CA LEU A 279 1.65 -7.37 19.61
C LEU A 279 1.54 -6.77 21.01
N PHE A 280 2.01 -5.53 21.20
CA PHE A 280 1.84 -4.82 22.46
C PHE A 280 0.37 -4.61 22.81
N PHE A 281 -0.46 -4.20 21.86
CA PHE A 281 -1.90 -4.08 22.06
C PHE A 281 -2.50 -5.43 22.48
N GLY A 282 -2.16 -6.49 21.74
CA GLY A 282 -2.55 -7.86 22.04
C GLY A 282 -2.19 -8.21 23.48
N TRP A 283 -0.91 -8.12 23.83
CA TRP A 283 -0.40 -8.37 25.18
C TRP A 283 -1.19 -7.59 26.20
N ARG A 284 -1.33 -6.27 26.02
CA ARG A 284 -1.94 -5.33 26.97
C ARG A 284 -3.37 -5.71 27.36
N TYR A 285 -4.17 -6.20 26.41
CA TYR A 285 -5.60 -6.50 26.59
C TYR A 285 -5.92 -8.00 26.60
N TYR A 286 -4.95 -8.88 26.38
CA TYR A 286 -5.18 -10.32 26.45
C TYR A 286 -5.42 -10.75 27.89
N PHE A 287 -6.48 -11.54 28.08
CA PHE A 287 -6.82 -12.19 29.33
C PHE A 287 -7.16 -13.67 29.09
N PRO A 288 -6.73 -14.59 29.97
CA PRO A 288 -5.81 -14.36 31.10
C PRO A 288 -4.37 -14.09 30.64
N LYS A 289 -3.57 -13.38 31.45
CA LYS A 289 -2.26 -12.84 31.02
C LYS A 289 -1.18 -13.90 30.82
N ASP A 290 -1.23 -14.95 31.61
CA ASP A 290 -0.34 -16.12 31.58
C ASP A 290 -0.53 -16.97 30.31
N GLU A 291 -1.71 -16.95 29.69
CA GLU A 291 -1.96 -17.60 28.39
C GLU A 291 -1.40 -16.81 27.19
N PHE A 292 -0.88 -15.60 27.41
CA PHE A 292 -0.30 -14.83 26.33
C PHE A 292 1.11 -15.34 26.00
N VAL A 293 1.23 -16.04 24.88
CA VAL A 293 2.48 -16.70 24.44
C VAL A 293 3.24 -15.95 23.35
N TRP A 294 2.77 -14.77 22.93
CA TRP A 294 3.29 -14.05 21.75
C TRP A 294 4.28 -12.94 22.10
N GLY A 295 5.56 -13.27 22.16
CA GLY A 295 6.64 -12.30 22.44
C GLY A 295 7.09 -12.29 23.90
N ASN A 296 8.12 -11.52 24.20
CA ASN A 296 8.72 -11.46 25.53
C ASN A 296 7.93 -10.50 26.44
N HIS A 297 7.39 -11.01 27.55
CA HIS A 297 6.61 -10.21 28.50
C HIS A 297 7.40 -9.04 29.11
N GLY A 298 8.69 -9.21 29.37
CA GLY A 298 9.54 -8.15 29.91
C GLY A 298 9.79 -7.02 28.90
N GLU A 299 9.99 -7.37 27.63
CA GLU A 299 10.11 -6.39 26.54
C GLU A 299 8.79 -5.65 26.31
N LEU A 300 7.68 -6.39 26.26
CA LEU A 300 6.34 -5.83 26.07
C LEU A 300 5.92 -4.94 27.25
N ALA A 301 6.30 -5.27 28.48
CA ALA A 301 6.03 -4.42 29.64
C ALA A 301 6.81 -3.10 29.62
N ARG A 302 8.00 -3.09 28.99
CA ARG A 302 8.83 -1.89 28.82
C ARG A 302 8.55 -1.16 27.51
N TYR A 303 7.72 -1.74 26.64
CA TYR A 303 7.39 -1.19 25.35
C TYR A 303 6.61 0.12 25.51
N LYS A 304 7.20 1.22 25.06
CA LYS A 304 6.55 2.52 24.97
C LYS A 304 6.04 2.69 23.54
N ALA A 305 4.75 2.48 23.32
CA ALA A 305 4.12 2.83 22.05
C ALA A 305 4.40 4.31 21.76
N LYS A 306 4.92 4.64 20.57
CA LYS A 306 5.36 6.01 20.26
C LYS A 306 4.16 6.98 20.37
N PRO A 307 4.25 8.07 21.16
CA PRO A 307 3.32 9.17 21.04
C PRO A 307 3.47 9.83 19.66
N VAL A 308 2.35 10.25 19.07
CA VAL A 308 2.34 10.97 17.79
C VAL A 308 2.89 12.38 18.06
N VAL A 309 4.11 12.64 17.57
CA VAL A 309 4.76 13.96 17.66
C VAL A 309 4.41 14.75 16.39
N ALA A 310 3.68 15.86 16.53
CA ALA A 310 3.41 16.78 15.43
C ALA A 310 4.66 17.65 15.19
N ALA A 311 5.26 17.55 14.00
CA ALA A 311 6.60 18.08 13.77
C ALA A 311 6.69 19.60 13.70
N LEU A 312 5.67 20.32 13.20
CA LEU A 312 5.72 21.77 12.98
C LEU A 312 4.29 22.32 12.98
N LEU A 313 3.92 23.06 14.03
CA LEU A 313 2.75 23.93 14.03
C LEU A 313 3.24 25.35 13.72
N PRO A 314 2.74 26.02 12.66
CA PRO A 314 3.04 27.43 12.46
C PRO A 314 2.34 28.22 13.57
N ALA A 315 3.10 29.02 14.32
CA ALA A 315 2.57 29.90 15.37
C ALA A 315 1.85 31.12 14.76
N PRO A 316 0.89 31.73 15.49
CA PRO A 316 0.50 31.41 16.86
C PRO A 316 -0.77 30.55 16.96
N LEU A 317 -0.75 29.57 17.86
CA LEU A 317 -1.90 28.76 18.29
C LEU A 317 -2.84 29.54 19.23
N SER A 318 -2.86 30.87 19.14
CA SER A 318 -3.57 31.77 20.06
C SER A 318 -5.09 31.60 20.03
N GLU A 319 -5.62 30.91 19.02
CA GLU A 319 -7.05 30.58 18.91
C GLU A 319 -7.46 29.36 19.74
N TRP A 320 -6.49 28.60 20.29
CA TRP A 320 -6.77 27.36 21.03
C TRP A 320 -6.12 27.36 22.42
N THR A 321 -6.90 26.97 23.42
CA THR A 321 -6.41 26.77 24.79
C THR A 321 -6.12 25.28 25.01
N PRO A 322 -4.88 24.88 25.32
CA PRO A 322 -4.54 23.48 25.50
C PRO A 322 -5.12 22.92 26.81
N VAL A 323 -5.86 21.81 26.71
CA VAL A 323 -6.38 21.08 27.87
C VAL A 323 -5.79 19.67 27.90
N TYR A 324 -4.76 19.47 28.72
CA TYR A 324 -4.14 18.18 28.93
C TYR A 324 -4.88 17.38 30.02
N SER A 325 -5.20 16.13 29.72
CA SER A 325 -5.70 15.17 30.70
C SER A 325 -4.65 14.84 31.77
N GLU A 326 -5.08 14.34 32.92
CA GLU A 326 -4.16 13.92 34.00
C GLU A 326 -3.13 12.87 33.54
N LYS A 327 -3.47 12.05 32.54
CA LYS A 327 -2.55 11.08 31.94
C LYS A 327 -1.49 11.76 31.07
N GLU A 328 -1.87 12.79 30.32
CA GLU A 328 -0.93 13.59 29.53
C GLU A 328 -0.02 14.41 30.44
N LYS A 329 -0.56 15.08 31.48
CA LYS A 329 0.26 15.80 32.47
C LYS A 329 1.30 14.90 33.13
N LYS A 330 0.93 13.67 33.49
CA LYS A 330 1.87 12.69 34.04
C LYS A 330 2.99 12.34 33.05
N TRP A 331 2.65 12.10 31.79
CA TRP A 331 3.65 11.84 30.75
C TRP A 331 4.56 13.05 30.52
N LEU A 332 3.99 14.25 30.40
CA LEU A 332 4.74 15.50 30.21
C LEU A 332 5.71 15.79 31.37
N SER A 333 5.35 15.39 32.60
CA SER A 333 6.23 15.54 33.77
C SER A 333 7.51 14.68 33.70
N GLU A 334 7.51 13.64 32.86
CA GLU A 334 8.66 12.75 32.64
C GLU A 334 9.53 13.18 31.45
N GLU A 335 9.06 14.16 30.66
CA GLU A 335 9.72 14.63 29.45
C GLU A 335 10.59 15.87 29.70
N GLN A 336 11.63 16.02 28.88
CA GLN A 336 12.50 17.20 28.96
C GLN A 336 11.86 18.37 28.21
N GLY A 337 11.02 19.12 28.92
CA GLY A 337 10.27 20.27 28.40
C GLY A 337 9.66 21.11 29.51
N GLY A 338 8.78 22.03 29.16
CA GLY A 338 8.05 22.88 30.10
C GLY A 338 6.80 23.48 29.49
N TYR A 339 5.90 23.96 30.35
CA TYR A 339 4.73 24.73 29.91
C TYR A 339 5.16 26.16 29.56
N GLY A 340 4.79 26.62 28.36
CA GLY A 340 4.88 28.02 27.98
C GLY A 340 3.81 28.88 28.69
N GLU A 341 3.95 30.19 28.60
CA GLU A 341 2.99 31.16 29.19
C GLU A 341 1.59 31.05 28.56
N ASP A 342 1.50 30.48 27.36
CA ASP A 342 0.29 30.19 26.59
C ASP A 342 -0.35 28.83 26.97
N GLY A 343 0.20 28.13 27.96
CA GLY A 343 -0.30 26.85 28.47
C GLY A 343 0.12 25.63 27.64
N TRP A 344 0.82 25.80 26.52
CA TRP A 344 1.28 24.70 25.68
C TRP A 344 2.55 24.07 26.24
N PHE A 345 2.63 22.74 26.24
CA PHE A 345 3.86 22.06 26.63
C PHE A 345 4.85 22.00 25.47
N GLN A 346 6.04 22.56 25.67
CA GLN A 346 7.12 22.60 24.71
C GLN A 346 8.26 21.68 25.13
N LEU A 347 8.72 20.84 24.20
CA LEU A 347 9.90 20.01 24.36
C LEU A 347 11.16 20.86 24.15
N LYS A 348 12.31 20.42 24.70
CA LYS A 348 13.62 21.13 24.56
C LYS A 348 14.04 21.41 23.11
N ASN A 349 13.52 20.65 22.15
CA ASN A 349 13.79 20.83 20.72
C ASN A 349 12.84 21.84 20.04
N GLY A 350 12.01 22.55 20.81
CA GLY A 350 11.07 23.57 20.33
C GLY A 350 9.74 23.02 19.80
N GLN A 351 9.49 21.71 19.91
CA GLN A 351 8.24 21.10 19.46
C GLN A 351 7.12 21.27 20.49
N ILE A 352 5.92 21.58 20.03
CA ILE A 352 4.72 21.72 20.86
C ILE A 352 3.98 20.37 20.93
N VAL A 353 3.62 19.94 22.14
CA VAL A 353 2.79 18.75 22.34
C VAL A 353 1.31 19.12 22.25
N LEU A 354 0.60 18.52 21.29
CA LEU A 354 -0.84 18.70 21.17
C LEU A 354 -1.62 17.78 22.13
N PRO A 355 -2.57 18.29 22.92
CA PRO A 355 -3.52 17.45 23.63
C PRO A 355 -4.33 16.60 22.65
N ALA A 356 -4.57 15.33 22.99
CA ALA A 356 -5.26 14.38 22.12
C ALA A 356 -6.68 14.82 21.74
N THR A 357 -7.33 15.61 22.59
CA THR A 357 -8.68 16.17 22.37
C THR A 357 -8.70 17.27 21.31
N LEU A 358 -7.63 18.07 21.22
CA LEU A 358 -7.53 19.23 20.33
C LEU A 358 -6.76 18.92 19.04
N ALA A 359 -5.90 17.90 19.07
CA ALA A 359 -5.06 17.54 17.93
C ALA A 359 -5.83 17.35 16.60
N PRO A 360 -6.97 16.64 16.55
CA PRO A 360 -7.69 16.46 15.29
C PRO A 360 -8.25 17.74 14.70
N GLU A 361 -8.67 18.69 15.55
CA GLU A 361 -9.24 19.97 15.13
C GLU A 361 -8.15 20.91 14.61
N ILE A 362 -7.06 21.06 15.37
CA ILE A 362 -5.92 21.90 14.97
C ILE A 362 -5.31 21.41 13.66
N VAL A 363 -5.11 20.09 13.51
CA VAL A 363 -4.60 19.49 12.28
C VAL A 363 -5.55 19.76 11.10
N ARG A 364 -6.86 19.67 11.31
CA ARG A 364 -7.85 19.96 10.27
C ARG A 364 -7.82 21.43 9.84
N THR A 365 -7.76 22.35 10.79
CA THR A 365 -7.75 23.79 10.50
C THR A 365 -6.47 24.21 9.77
N LEU A 366 -5.31 23.71 10.20
CA LEU A 366 -4.03 23.98 9.53
C LEU A 366 -3.95 23.34 8.13
N HIS A 367 -4.53 22.16 7.97
CA HIS A 367 -4.64 21.53 6.66
C HIS A 367 -5.53 22.34 5.71
N ALA A 368 -6.67 22.85 6.20
CA ALA A 368 -7.55 23.69 5.40
C ALA A 368 -6.91 25.04 5.00
N SER A 369 -6.10 25.65 5.88
CA SER A 369 -5.45 26.92 5.59
C SER A 369 -4.25 26.82 4.63
N THR A 370 -3.68 25.63 4.44
CA THR A 370 -2.55 25.40 3.54
C THR A 370 -2.95 25.06 2.10
N HIS A 371 -4.24 24.90 1.83
CA HIS A 371 -4.79 24.67 0.49
C HIS A 371 -5.40 25.93 -0.18
N GLY A 372 -5.24 27.11 0.45
CA GLY A 372 -5.60 28.40 -0.14
C GLY A 372 -4.35 29.19 -0.58
N GLY A 373 -3.82 28.88 -1.76
CA GLY A 373 -2.68 29.58 -2.37
C GLY A 373 -2.51 29.22 -3.83
#